data_AF-A0A5P1I971-F1
#
_entry.id   AF-A0A5P1I971-F1
#
_cell.length_a   1.000
_cell.length_b   1.000
_cell.length_c   1.000
_cell.angle_alpha   90.00
_cell.angle_beta   90.00
_cell.angle_gamma   90.00
#
_symmetry.space_group_name_H-M   'P 1'
#
loop_
_entity.id
_entity.type
_entity.pdbx_description
1 polymer ?
#
loop_
_entity_poly.entity_id
_entity_poly.type
_entity_poly.pdbx_seq_one_letter_code
_entity_poly.pdbx_strand_id
1 'polypeptide(L)'
;QALSEMIQVYLEEVMPQAENHGPDIKEHVNSLGEKLKTLRLRLRRCHRFLPCENKSKAVEQVKRVFNMLQERGVYKAMSEFDIFINYIESYMTTKM
;
A
#
# COMPACT_ATOMS: atom_id res chain seq x y z
N GLN A 1 5.48 -12.08 0.70
CA GLN A 1 6.13 -11.55 -0.53
C GLN A 1 5.32 -10.39 -1.12
N ALA A 2 4.19 -10.64 -1.80
CA ALA A 2 3.36 -9.60 -2.43
C ALA A 2 2.87 -8.49 -1.48
N LEU A 3 2.49 -8.84 -0.23
CA LEU A 3 1.97 -7.86 0.72
C LEU A 3 2.99 -6.77 1.09
N SER A 4 4.25 -7.17 1.39
CA SER A 4 5.29 -6.17 1.72
C SER A 4 5.58 -5.24 0.55
N GLU A 5 5.54 -5.77 -0.67
CA GLU A 5 5.77 -5.00 -1.89
C GLU A 5 4.60 -4.04 -2.15
N MET A 6 3.34 -4.48 -1.99
CA MET A 6 2.18 -3.60 -2.13
C MET A 6 2.16 -2.47 -1.10
N ILE A 7 2.50 -2.75 0.16
CA ILE A 7 2.63 -1.69 1.18
C ILE A 7 3.66 -0.66 0.72
N GLN A 8 4.77 -1.10 0.11
CA GLN A 8 5.79 -0.20 -0.40
C GLN A 8 5.29 0.62 -1.60
N VAL A 9 4.56 0.03 -2.55
CA VAL A 9 3.95 0.76 -3.67
C VAL A 9 3.02 1.87 -3.16
N TYR A 10 2.17 1.59 -2.17
CA TYR A 10 1.29 2.61 -1.61
C TYR A 10 2.07 3.77 -0.98
N LEU A 11 3.11 3.47 -0.19
CA LEU A 11 3.88 4.46 0.55
C LEU A 11 4.83 5.29 -0.33
N GLU A 12 5.41 4.69 -1.36
CA GLU A 12 6.47 5.32 -2.18
C GLU A 12 5.94 5.85 -3.52
N GLU A 13 4.84 5.32 -4.04
CA GLU A 13 4.34 5.69 -5.39
C GLU A 13 2.93 6.29 -5.35
N VAL A 14 1.99 5.72 -4.59
CA VAL A 14 0.59 6.19 -4.61
C VAL A 14 0.38 7.43 -3.74
N MET A 15 0.70 7.34 -2.44
CA MET A 15 0.43 8.40 -1.46
C MET A 15 1.18 9.71 -1.76
N PRO A 16 2.45 9.69 -2.19
CA PRO A 16 3.15 10.93 -2.58
C PRO A 16 2.53 11.64 -3.78
N GLN A 17 1.86 10.91 -4.68
CA GLN A 17 1.10 11.52 -5.76
C GLN A 17 -0.27 12.01 -5.26
N ALA A 18 -0.93 11.25 -4.38
CA ALA A 18 -2.22 11.59 -3.82
C ALA A 18 -2.18 12.91 -3.01
N GLU A 19 -1.13 13.14 -2.22
CA GLU A 19 -1.01 14.36 -1.41
C GLU A 19 -0.91 15.66 -2.22
N ASN A 20 -0.53 15.57 -3.51
CA ASN A 20 -0.44 16.73 -4.41
C ASN A 20 -1.80 17.18 -4.97
N HIS A 21 -2.89 16.44 -4.73
CA HIS A 21 -4.22 16.75 -5.26
C HIS A 21 -4.95 17.86 -4.48
N GLY A 22 -4.41 18.32 -3.35
CA GLY A 22 -4.93 19.48 -2.64
C GLY A 22 -4.38 19.63 -1.22
N PRO A 23 -4.28 20.87 -0.69
CA PRO A 23 -3.74 21.13 0.65
C PRO A 23 -4.59 20.46 1.74
N ASP A 24 -5.91 20.42 1.57
CA ASP A 24 -6.85 19.82 2.55
C ASP A 24 -6.71 18.29 2.61
N ILE A 25 -6.27 17.66 1.52
CA ILE A 25 -6.13 16.20 1.42
C ILE A 25 -4.76 15.75 1.93
N LYS A 26 -3.74 16.60 1.79
CA LYS A 26 -2.36 16.31 2.15
C LYS A 26 -2.19 15.82 3.59
N GLU A 27 -2.81 16.50 4.56
CA GLU A 27 -2.71 16.09 5.96
C GLU A 27 -3.30 14.70 6.19
N HIS A 28 -4.45 14.40 5.58
CA HIS A 28 -5.13 13.12 5.71
C HIS A 28 -4.34 11.98 5.05
N VAL A 29 -3.80 12.21 3.84
CA VAL A 29 -2.95 11.22 3.14
C VAL A 29 -1.67 10.94 3.92
N ASN A 30 -1.04 11.98 4.48
CA ASN A 30 0.13 11.82 5.34
C ASN A 30 -0.17 11.01 6.60
N SER A 31 -1.27 11.34 7.29
CA SER A 31 -1.73 10.59 8.46
C SER A 31 -1.96 9.11 8.13
N LEU A 32 -2.58 8.83 6.99
CA LEU A 32 -2.81 7.46 6.51
C LEU A 32 -1.49 6.72 6.23
N GLY A 33 -0.54 7.40 5.58
CA GLY A 33 0.80 6.87 5.31
C GLY A 33 1.57 6.51 6.58
N GLU A 34 1.54 7.36 7.60
CA GLU A 34 2.20 7.09 8.89
C GLU A 34 1.56 5.91 9.65
N LYS A 35 0.24 5.78 9.60
CA LYS A 35 -0.46 4.60 10.15
C LYS A 35 -0.05 3.32 9.43
N LEU A 36 0.04 3.35 8.09
CA LEU A 36 0.45 2.20 7.30
C LEU A 36 1.93 1.84 7.54
N LYS A 37 2.84 2.81 7.66
CA LYS A 37 4.24 2.59 8.07
C LYS A 37 4.32 1.92 9.44
N THR A 38 3.53 2.41 10.40
CA THR A 38 3.46 1.84 11.75
C THR A 38 2.98 0.37 11.71
N LEU A 39 1.94 0.07 10.91
CA LEU A 39 1.45 -1.29 10.71
C LEU A 39 2.54 -2.20 10.10
N ARG A 40 3.21 -1.74 9.02
CA ARG A 40 4.32 -2.47 8.38
C ARG A 40 5.42 -2.82 9.39
N LEU A 41 5.80 -1.88 10.25
CA LEU A 41 6.82 -2.08 11.28
C LEU A 41 6.39 -3.14 12.30
N ARG A 42 5.13 -3.11 12.76
CA ARG A 42 4.57 -4.13 13.66
C ARG A 42 4.58 -5.52 13.03
N LEU A 43 4.11 -5.65 11.78
CA LEU A 43 4.08 -6.92 11.05
C LEU A 43 5.48 -7.51 10.84
N ARG A 44 6.47 -6.65 10.56
CA ARG A 44 7.86 -7.07 10.36
C ARG A 44 8.55 -7.49 11.66
N ARG A 45 8.40 -6.73 12.74
CA ARG A 45 9.14 -6.94 14.00
C ARG A 45 8.52 -8.02 14.91
N CYS A 46 7.19 -8.04 15.06
CA CYS A 46 6.54 -8.81 16.11
C CYS A 46 6.26 -10.26 15.73
N HIS A 47 6.04 -10.55 14.44
CA HIS A 47 5.53 -11.86 14.00
C HIS A 47 6.23 -12.43 12.77
N ARG A 48 7.24 -11.73 12.21
CA ARG A 48 7.91 -12.09 10.93
C ARG A 48 6.92 -12.37 9.78
N PHE A 49 5.75 -11.72 9.77
CA PHE A 49 4.75 -11.89 8.71
C PHE A 49 5.25 -11.42 7.34
N LEU A 50 6.29 -10.58 7.29
CA LEU A 50 6.84 -10.02 6.06
C LEU A 50 8.26 -10.55 5.81
N PRO A 51 8.41 -11.74 5.19
CA PRO A 51 9.71 -12.21 4.73
C PRO A 51 10.26 -11.29 3.62
N CYS A 52 11.57 -11.05 3.64
CA CYS A 52 12.28 -10.28 2.62
C CYS A 52 12.51 -11.15 1.38
N GLU A 53 11.72 -11.00 0.32
CA GLU A 53 11.82 -11.87 -0.85
C GLU A 53 11.39 -11.17 -2.16
N ASN A 54 11.78 -11.80 -3.29
CA ASN A 54 11.67 -11.36 -4.69
C ASN A 54 10.35 -10.66 -5.08
N LYS A 55 10.40 -9.89 -6.17
CA LYS A 55 9.24 -9.20 -6.74
C LYS A 55 8.11 -10.17 -7.10
N SER A 56 6.88 -9.80 -6.76
CA SER A 56 5.68 -10.54 -7.09
C SER A 56 5.15 -10.13 -8.46
N LYS A 57 4.91 -11.11 -9.34
CA LYS A 57 4.27 -10.87 -10.66
C LYS A 57 2.92 -10.17 -10.54
N ALA A 58 2.15 -10.46 -9.49
CA ALA A 58 0.86 -9.81 -9.26
C ALA A 58 1.04 -8.31 -8.95
N VAL A 59 2.04 -7.98 -8.12
CA VAL A 59 2.36 -6.58 -7.80
C VAL A 59 2.91 -5.85 -9.00
N GLU A 60 3.76 -6.48 -9.81
CA GLU A 60 4.22 -5.91 -11.08
C GLU A 60 3.06 -5.59 -12.03
N GLN A 61 2.06 -6.47 -12.13
CA GLN A 61 0.87 -6.23 -12.93
C GLN A 61 0.05 -5.04 -12.39
N VAL A 62 -0.15 -4.96 -11.07
CA VAL A 62 -0.84 -3.83 -10.43
C VAL A 62 -0.09 -2.54 -10.72
N LYS A 63 1.24 -2.50 -10.55
CA LYS A 63 2.07 -1.32 -10.87
C LYS A 63 1.96 -0.93 -12.34
N ARG A 64 1.97 -1.91 -13.25
CA ARG A 64 1.79 -1.65 -14.68
C ARG A 64 0.44 -0.99 -14.97
N VAL A 65 -0.65 -1.51 -14.40
CA VAL A 65 -2.00 -0.96 -14.57
C VAL A 65 -2.10 0.43 -13.96
N PHE A 66 -1.56 0.62 -12.75
CA PHE A 66 -1.48 1.92 -12.10
C PHE A 66 -0.79 2.97 -12.99
N ASN A 67 0.39 2.64 -13.52
CA ASN A 67 1.15 3.53 -14.40
C ASN A 67 0.41 3.84 -15.71
N MET A 68 -0.32 2.86 -16.28
CA MET A 68 -1.13 3.08 -17.48
C MET A 68 -2.32 4.03 -17.22
N LEU A 69 -2.83 4.10 -15.99
CA LEU A 69 -3.97 4.94 -15.63
C LEU A 69 -3.58 6.37 -15.24
N GLN A 70 -2.29 6.68 -15.09
CA GLN A 70 -1.78 8.01 -14.72
C GLN A 70 -2.51 8.59 -13.50
N GLU A 71 -3.01 9.83 -13.57
CA GLU A 71 -3.75 10.50 -12.48
C GLU A 71 -4.97 9.68 -12.01
N ARG A 72 -5.71 9.04 -12.94
CA ARG A 72 -6.85 8.16 -12.59
C ARG A 72 -6.40 6.95 -11.78
N GLY A 73 -5.14 6.52 -11.97
CA GLY A 73 -4.52 5.46 -11.19
C GLY A 73 -4.39 5.84 -9.71
N VAL A 74 -4.07 7.10 -9.43
CA VAL A 74 -3.96 7.61 -8.05
C VAL A 74 -5.32 7.62 -7.37
N TYR A 75 -6.35 8.21 -8.00
CA TYR A 75 -7.70 8.21 -7.46
C TYR A 75 -8.23 6.79 -7.22
N LYS A 76 -8.02 5.90 -8.20
CA LYS A 76 -8.47 4.51 -8.08
C LYS A 76 -7.78 3.79 -6.92
N ALA A 77 -6.45 3.87 -6.84
CA ALA A 77 -5.70 3.22 -5.76
C ALA A 77 -6.08 3.77 -4.38
N MET A 78 -6.28 5.08 -4.25
CA MET A 78 -6.75 5.67 -2.99
C MET A 78 -8.20 5.25 -2.65
N SER A 79 -9.07 5.12 -3.65
CA SER A 79 -10.45 4.67 -3.45
C SER A 79 -10.56 3.18 -3.09
N GLU A 80 -9.57 2.37 -3.46
CA GLU A 80 -9.49 0.92 -3.15
C GLU A 80 -8.59 0.63 -1.94
N PHE A 81 -8.23 1.65 -1.16
CA PHE A 81 -7.33 1.49 -0.01
C PHE A 81 -7.94 0.61 1.08
N ASP A 82 -9.26 0.68 1.30
CA ASP A 82 -10.01 -0.18 2.20
C ASP A 82 -9.97 -1.66 1.76
N ILE A 83 -10.11 -1.93 0.46
CA ILE A 83 -9.93 -3.27 -0.12
C ILE A 83 -8.52 -3.78 0.17
N PHE A 84 -7.51 -2.92 0.06
CA PHE A 84 -6.14 -3.28 0.42
C PHE A 84 -5.98 -3.64 1.91
N ILE A 85 -6.66 -2.95 2.82
CA ILE A 85 -6.69 -3.32 4.24
C ILE A 85 -7.31 -4.71 4.44
N ASN A 86 -8.42 -5.03 3.75
CA ASN A 86 -9.03 -6.36 3.83
C ASN A 86 -8.07 -7.49 3.38
N TYR A 87 -7.21 -7.21 2.38
CA TYR A 87 -6.15 -8.15 1.99
C TYR A 87 -5.07 -8.32 3.06
N ILE A 88 -4.68 -7.25 3.77
CA ILE A 88 -3.76 -7.34 4.91
C ILE A 88 -4.40 -8.21 6.01
N GLU A 89 -5.65 -7.94 6.37
CA GLU A 89 -6.39 -8.71 7.38
C GLU A 89 -6.46 -10.20 7.01
N SER A 90 -6.89 -10.51 5.79
CA SER A 90 -6.96 -11.90 5.31
C SER A 90 -5.60 -12.60 5.38
N TYR A 91 -4.53 -11.89 5.02
CA TYR A 91 -3.17 -12.43 5.12
C TYR A 91 -2.76 -12.72 6.57
N MET A 92 -3.07 -11.81 7.49
CA MET A 92 -2.78 -11.98 8.91
C MET A 92 -3.55 -13.18 9.49
N THR A 93 -4.85 -13.28 9.23
CA THR A 93 -5.69 -14.40 9.70
C THR A 93 -5.21 -15.75 9.17
N THR A 94 -4.65 -15.80 7.95
CA THR A 94 -4.12 -17.06 7.38
C THR A 94 -2.80 -17.49 8.03
N LYS A 95 -2.05 -16.55 8.61
CA LYS A 95 -0.71 -16.78 9.15
C LYS A 95 -0.67 -16.80 10.68
N MET A 96 -1.76 -16.42 11.35
CA MET A 96 -2.00 -16.65 12.78
C MET A 96 -2.33 -18.13 13.02
#